data_AF-A0AAU9WF40-F1
#
_entry.id   AF-A0AAU9WF40-F1
#
_cell.length_a   1.000
_cell.length_b   1.000
_cell.length_c   1.000
_cell.angle_alpha   90.00
_cell.angle_beta   90.00
_cell.angle_gamma   90.00
#
_symmetry.space_group_name_H-M   'P 1'
#
loop_
_entity.id
_entity.type
_entity.pdbx_description
1 polymer ?
#
loop_
_entity_poly.entity_id
_entity_poly.type
_entity_poly.pdbx_seq_one_letter_code
_entity_poly.pdbx_strand_id
1 'polypeptide(L)'
;MDEIIKNYGFKKHPVADMWTEQPSFEGRLGTENFKTAAEKAEQFFLKFNKKRGISPWELLQKVTKNQNYKLLKITAARYLLVTHILWLRDNYTGIPQSWRIPEGGVCFPKPYGSATYKSDYDVGLIGKDSGTVTQKFNSYFQTTFKLPSELVFDTNVYAYTLEFAMPSMFPNLPPSFTSGLRKFEQMGRYKMQELASAYYKVFKYNEGSFKVMKNGAIGKIKDKEAKKELLGWLREFGKMNKQVALRKMKKQPLAEFRLAHNEKYQEYLQSMSQGKTGGYQIQSIDYLAKALLYAAQAYHTRGAIRHVVQGLQMKAIPTCQYYTPLSTYDLWVSMIENWGELNKEYKHCRNISVAKCLMKMSKYLSRMFDAMRVIRRSRLPKKDREGLLDFGTTDDPEFVTRLLLRYRKSGKELSPAANQFVMLFWKKFNCNIFNPHLSYFWWDCLKKIHNEVNAYNKKLAANVNEIEGMELFEPPPNNF
;
A
#
# COMPACT_ATOMS: atom_id res chain seq x y z
N MET A 1 -18.99 -22.01 7.61
CA MET A 1 -18.98 -20.60 7.12
C MET A 1 -20.29 -19.90 7.41
N ASP A 2 -21.44 -20.48 7.06
CA ASP A 2 -22.75 -19.87 7.37
C ASP A 2 -22.98 -19.65 8.87
N GLU A 3 -22.57 -20.59 9.71
CA GLU A 3 -22.55 -20.43 11.17
C GLU A 3 -21.71 -19.22 11.61
N ILE A 4 -20.54 -19.00 11.01
CA ILE A 4 -19.67 -17.85 11.35
C ILE A 4 -20.38 -16.53 11.02
N ILE A 5 -21.04 -16.46 9.87
CA ILE A 5 -21.75 -15.26 9.42
C ILE A 5 -22.91 -14.95 10.38
N LYS A 6 -23.74 -15.95 10.66
CA LYS A 6 -24.92 -15.82 11.52
C LYS A 6 -24.54 -15.49 12.97
N ASN A 7 -23.62 -16.26 13.55
CA ASN A 7 -23.35 -16.20 14.98
C ASN A 7 -22.52 -14.96 15.37
N TYR A 8 -21.78 -14.39 14.42
CA TYR A 8 -20.92 -13.24 14.69
C TYR A 8 -21.36 -11.95 13.98
N GLY A 9 -22.56 -11.91 13.39
CA GLY A 9 -23.17 -10.63 12.99
C GLY A 9 -22.60 -9.97 11.73
N PHE A 10 -22.07 -10.76 10.78
CA PHE A 10 -21.72 -10.22 9.46
C PHE A 10 -22.97 -9.83 8.69
N LYS A 11 -23.05 -8.59 8.17
CA LYS A 11 -24.19 -8.14 7.36
C LYS A 11 -23.81 -8.03 5.89
N LYS A 12 -24.50 -8.80 5.05
CA LYS A 12 -24.31 -8.75 3.59
C LYS A 12 -25.05 -7.55 3.02
N HIS A 13 -24.46 -6.88 2.03
CA HIS A 13 -25.19 -5.93 1.20
C HIS A 13 -26.35 -6.64 0.47
N PRO A 14 -27.55 -6.02 0.34
CA PRO A 14 -28.72 -6.65 -0.27
C PRO A 14 -28.58 -7.00 -1.76
N VAL A 15 -27.55 -6.50 -2.44
CA VAL A 15 -27.41 -6.57 -3.91
C VAL A 15 -25.98 -6.92 -4.30
N ALA A 16 -25.00 -6.24 -3.71
CA ALA A 16 -23.60 -6.51 -3.99
C ALA A 16 -23.05 -7.68 -3.15
N ASP A 17 -22.07 -8.41 -3.70
CA ASP A 17 -21.31 -9.41 -2.95
C ASP A 17 -20.22 -8.73 -2.10
N MET A 18 -20.66 -8.04 -1.06
CA MET A 18 -19.82 -7.37 -0.08
C MET A 18 -20.47 -7.35 1.31
N TRP A 19 -19.66 -7.13 2.33
CA TRP A 19 -20.13 -6.87 3.69
C TRP A 19 -20.40 -5.37 3.85
N THR A 20 -21.58 -5.03 4.35
CA THR A 20 -21.89 -3.67 4.82
C THR A 20 -21.35 -3.45 6.23
N GLU A 21 -21.22 -4.54 7.00
CA GLU A 21 -20.70 -4.52 8.37
C GLU A 21 -19.85 -5.77 8.63
N GLN A 22 -18.67 -5.55 9.21
CA GLN A 22 -17.83 -6.59 9.80
C GLN A 22 -17.83 -6.42 11.33
N PRO A 23 -17.99 -7.49 12.10
CA PRO A 23 -18.15 -7.40 13.56
C PRO A 23 -16.84 -7.07 14.28
N SER A 24 -16.94 -6.39 15.43
CA SER A 24 -15.78 -6.16 16.32
C SER A 24 -15.34 -7.42 17.08
N PHE A 25 -16.22 -8.44 17.15
CA PHE A 25 -16.11 -9.63 18.01
C PHE A 25 -15.97 -9.31 19.52
N GLU A 26 -16.29 -8.08 19.93
CA GLU A 26 -16.26 -7.66 21.32
C GLU A 26 -17.15 -8.58 22.18
N GLY A 27 -16.65 -8.96 23.37
CA GLY A 27 -17.30 -9.93 24.25
C GLY A 27 -17.35 -11.38 23.74
N ARG A 28 -16.82 -11.66 22.54
CA ARG A 28 -16.75 -13.03 21.97
C ARG A 28 -15.32 -13.57 21.91
N LEU A 29 -14.31 -12.70 21.82
CA LEU A 29 -12.91 -13.08 21.81
C LEU A 29 -12.56 -13.91 23.05
N GLY A 30 -11.82 -15.00 22.86
CA GLY A 30 -11.41 -15.91 23.94
C GLY A 30 -12.48 -16.87 24.44
N THR A 31 -13.74 -16.74 24.01
CA THR A 31 -14.78 -17.74 24.35
C THR A 31 -14.52 -19.06 23.63
N GLU A 32 -14.94 -20.18 24.25
CA GLU A 32 -14.78 -21.51 23.65
C GLU A 32 -15.46 -21.60 22.27
N ASN A 33 -16.66 -21.03 22.13
CA ASN A 33 -17.37 -20.97 20.86
C ASN A 33 -16.58 -20.24 19.75
N PHE A 34 -15.88 -19.16 20.11
CA PHE A 34 -15.04 -18.41 19.17
C PHE A 34 -13.81 -19.20 18.77
N LYS A 35 -13.16 -19.86 19.75
CA LYS A 35 -12.02 -20.76 19.52
C LYS A 35 -12.41 -21.93 18.61
N THR A 36 -13.50 -22.64 18.91
CA THR A 36 -14.01 -23.73 18.06
C THR A 36 -14.31 -23.26 16.64
N ALA A 37 -14.89 -22.06 16.47
CA ALA A 37 -15.15 -21.49 15.14
C ALA A 37 -13.84 -21.17 14.39
N ALA A 38 -12.83 -20.66 15.09
CA ALA A 38 -11.51 -20.39 14.53
C ALA A 38 -10.77 -21.67 14.13
N GLU A 39 -10.79 -22.71 14.96
CA GLU A 39 -10.22 -24.02 14.65
C GLU A 39 -10.88 -24.64 13.41
N LYS A 40 -12.21 -24.57 13.30
CA LYS A 40 -12.93 -24.99 12.08
C LYS A 40 -12.46 -24.23 10.85
N ALA A 41 -12.26 -22.91 10.96
CA ALA A 41 -11.75 -22.08 9.87
C ALA A 41 -10.30 -22.44 9.49
N GLU A 42 -9.44 -22.68 10.48
CA GLU A 42 -8.07 -23.11 10.28
C GLU A 42 -8.00 -24.46 9.55
N GLN A 43 -8.72 -25.46 10.04
CA GLN A 43 -8.78 -26.78 9.41
C GLN A 43 -9.29 -26.71 7.97
N PHE A 44 -10.23 -25.80 7.69
CA PHE A 44 -10.65 -25.51 6.33
C PHE A 44 -9.46 -25.04 5.47
N PHE A 45 -8.70 -24.04 5.90
CA PHE A 45 -7.58 -23.52 5.11
C PHE A 45 -6.41 -24.52 4.98
N LEU A 46 -6.12 -25.30 6.02
CA LEU A 46 -5.09 -26.34 5.97
C LEU A 46 -5.36 -27.39 4.88
N LYS A 47 -6.64 -27.69 4.59
CA LYS A 47 -7.01 -28.60 3.50
C LYS A 47 -6.58 -28.07 2.12
N PHE A 48 -6.62 -26.76 1.91
CA PHE A 48 -6.22 -26.13 0.64
C PHE A 48 -4.70 -25.97 0.50
N ASN A 49 -3.96 -26.15 1.59
CA ASN A 49 -2.50 -26.02 1.63
C ASN A 49 -1.74 -27.20 0.98
N LYS A 50 -2.40 -28.34 0.78
CA LYS A 50 -1.76 -29.57 0.31
C LYS A 50 -1.45 -29.59 -1.19
N LYS A 51 -1.94 -28.63 -1.98
CA LYS A 51 -1.76 -28.61 -3.45
C LYS A 51 -0.50 -27.85 -3.86
N ARG A 52 0.50 -28.57 -4.39
CA ARG A 52 1.76 -27.98 -4.88
C ARG A 52 1.51 -27.15 -6.15
N GLY A 53 2.17 -25.98 -6.25
CA GLY A 53 2.22 -25.16 -7.47
C GLY A 53 1.24 -23.99 -7.56
N ILE A 54 0.24 -23.91 -6.66
CA ILE A 54 -0.71 -22.79 -6.56
C ILE A 54 -0.87 -22.38 -5.11
N SER A 55 -0.98 -21.09 -4.80
CA SER A 55 -1.23 -20.67 -3.42
C SER A 55 -2.64 -21.08 -2.97
N PRO A 56 -2.86 -21.37 -1.67
CA PRO A 56 -4.17 -21.74 -1.16
C PRO A 56 -5.26 -20.72 -1.51
N TRP A 57 -4.94 -19.42 -1.41
CA TRP A 57 -5.88 -18.35 -1.77
C TRP A 57 -6.21 -18.33 -3.26
N GLU A 58 -5.20 -18.46 -4.13
CA GLU A 58 -5.44 -18.48 -5.58
C GLU A 58 -6.29 -19.70 -5.98
N LEU A 59 -6.08 -20.83 -5.33
CA LEU A 59 -6.91 -22.02 -5.52
C LEU A 59 -8.37 -21.76 -5.10
N LEU A 60 -8.59 -21.15 -3.94
CA LEU A 60 -9.92 -20.77 -3.47
C LEU A 60 -10.61 -19.86 -4.49
N GLN A 61 -9.92 -18.82 -4.97
CA GLN A 61 -10.45 -17.92 -6.01
C GLN A 61 -10.83 -18.67 -7.30
N LYS A 62 -10.03 -19.65 -7.73
CA LYS A 62 -10.32 -20.45 -8.93
C LYS A 62 -11.55 -21.34 -8.74
N VAL A 63 -11.65 -22.08 -7.63
CA VAL A 63 -12.78 -23.00 -7.40
C VAL A 63 -14.08 -22.26 -7.12
N THR A 64 -14.03 -21.01 -6.66
CA THR A 64 -15.22 -20.16 -6.44
C THR A 64 -15.43 -19.12 -7.54
N LYS A 65 -14.78 -19.22 -8.70
CA LYS A 65 -14.80 -18.18 -9.75
C LYS A 65 -16.19 -17.70 -10.15
N ASN A 66 -17.19 -18.59 -10.13
CA ASN A 66 -18.58 -18.30 -10.48
C ASN A 66 -19.51 -18.25 -9.26
N GLN A 67 -18.95 -18.24 -8.05
CA GLN A 67 -19.67 -18.31 -6.78
C GLN A 67 -19.15 -17.22 -5.84
N ASN A 68 -19.26 -15.97 -6.29
CA ASN A 68 -18.77 -14.78 -5.58
C ASN A 68 -19.22 -14.74 -4.11
N TYR A 69 -20.49 -15.07 -3.85
CA TYR A 69 -20.99 -15.13 -2.47
C TYR A 69 -20.27 -16.20 -1.63
N LYS A 70 -19.93 -17.37 -2.17
CA LYS A 70 -19.15 -18.37 -1.43
C LYS A 70 -17.75 -17.87 -1.08
N LEU A 71 -17.09 -17.17 -2.01
CA LEU A 71 -15.80 -16.54 -1.73
C LEU A 71 -15.93 -15.45 -0.66
N LEU A 72 -17.02 -14.68 -0.70
CA LEU A 72 -17.35 -13.71 0.35
C LEU A 72 -17.50 -14.41 1.71
N LYS A 73 -18.20 -15.55 1.81
CA LYS A 73 -18.30 -16.32 3.06
C LYS A 73 -16.92 -16.80 3.57
N ILE A 74 -16.02 -17.19 2.66
CA ILE A 74 -14.64 -17.57 3.02
C ILE A 74 -13.88 -16.36 3.60
N THR A 75 -14.12 -15.14 3.09
CA THR A 75 -13.50 -13.94 3.69
C THR A 75 -13.94 -13.69 5.13
N ALA A 76 -15.17 -14.08 5.52
CA ALA A 76 -15.63 -13.97 6.91
C ALA A 76 -14.86 -14.92 7.84
N ALA A 77 -14.61 -16.16 7.40
CA ALA A 77 -13.76 -17.09 8.14
C ALA A 77 -12.30 -16.64 8.21
N ARG A 78 -11.76 -16.09 7.12
CA ARG A 78 -10.43 -15.47 7.10
C ARG A 78 -10.35 -14.37 8.16
N TYR A 79 -11.33 -13.47 8.20
CA TYR A 79 -11.40 -12.37 9.15
C TYR A 79 -11.45 -12.86 10.61
N LEU A 80 -12.30 -13.85 10.90
CA LEU A 80 -12.42 -14.47 12.21
C LEU A 80 -11.09 -15.12 12.64
N LEU A 81 -10.48 -15.93 11.78
CA LEU A 81 -9.25 -16.65 12.09
C LEU A 81 -8.07 -15.70 12.30
N VAL A 82 -7.90 -14.69 11.43
CA VAL A 82 -6.84 -13.67 11.62
C VAL A 82 -7.02 -12.95 12.94
N THR A 83 -8.25 -12.56 13.30
CA THR A 83 -8.52 -11.90 14.57
C THR A 83 -8.24 -12.83 15.76
N HIS A 84 -8.59 -14.11 15.66
CA HIS A 84 -8.28 -15.12 16.68
C HIS A 84 -6.76 -15.30 16.88
N ILE A 85 -6.01 -15.44 15.79
CA ILE A 85 -4.55 -15.61 15.84
C ILE A 85 -3.90 -14.38 16.47
N LEU A 86 -4.34 -13.17 16.10
CA LEU A 86 -3.82 -11.94 16.71
C LEU A 86 -4.17 -11.86 18.20
N TRP A 87 -5.38 -12.25 18.58
CA TRP A 87 -5.81 -12.28 19.99
C TRP A 87 -4.95 -13.23 20.86
N LEU A 88 -4.57 -14.39 20.34
CA LEU A 88 -3.74 -15.38 21.06
C LEU A 88 -2.28 -14.95 21.32
N ARG A 89 -1.79 -13.85 20.74
CA ARG A 89 -0.35 -13.52 20.69
C ARG A 89 0.07 -12.32 21.55
N ASP A 90 -0.65 -12.08 22.65
CA ASP A 90 -0.47 -11.06 23.71
C ASP A 90 -1.16 -9.71 23.53
N ASN A 91 -1.71 -9.20 24.65
CA ASN A 91 -2.32 -7.89 24.91
C ASN A 91 -3.09 -7.25 23.74
N TYR A 92 -3.74 -8.07 22.91
CA TYR A 92 -4.64 -7.57 21.90
C TYR A 92 -5.91 -7.09 22.59
N THR A 93 -6.11 -5.77 22.60
CA THR A 93 -7.21 -5.12 23.31
C THR A 93 -8.51 -5.08 22.49
N GLY A 94 -8.50 -5.57 21.25
CA GLY A 94 -9.67 -5.63 20.37
C GLY A 94 -9.53 -4.75 19.12
N ILE A 95 -10.62 -4.67 18.34
CA ILE A 95 -10.76 -3.70 17.26
C ILE A 95 -11.19 -2.40 17.94
N PRO A 96 -10.31 -1.39 18.02
CA PRO A 96 -10.71 -0.13 18.59
C PRO A 96 -11.71 0.51 17.63
N GLN A 97 -12.87 0.88 18.16
CA GLN A 97 -13.78 1.80 17.50
C GLN A 97 -13.27 3.25 17.55
N SER A 98 -12.10 3.46 18.19
CA SER A 98 -11.42 4.73 18.33
C SER A 98 -9.98 4.63 17.80
N TRP A 99 -9.31 5.78 17.74
CA TRP A 99 -7.89 5.85 17.36
C TRP A 99 -6.95 5.78 18.56
N ARG A 100 -7.46 5.49 19.76
CA ARG A 100 -6.67 5.45 20.99
C ARG A 100 -5.73 4.25 20.97
N ILE A 101 -4.43 4.52 21.12
CA ILE A 101 -3.44 3.47 21.35
C ILE A 101 -3.62 2.98 22.80
N PRO A 102 -3.70 1.66 23.04
CA PRO A 102 -3.84 1.13 24.39
C PRO A 102 -2.56 1.40 25.20
N GLU A 103 -2.71 1.68 26.49
CA GLU A 103 -1.57 1.93 27.41
C GLU A 103 -0.65 0.71 27.53
N GLY A 104 -1.20 -0.49 27.35
CA GLY A 104 -0.48 -1.74 27.18
C GLY A 104 -1.01 -2.53 26.00
N GLY A 105 -0.10 -3.16 25.24
CA GLY A 105 -0.45 -4.06 24.16
C GLY A 105 -0.59 -3.44 22.78
N VAL A 106 -1.43 -4.07 21.98
CA VAL A 106 -1.60 -3.81 20.55
C VAL A 106 -3.08 -3.78 20.22
N CYS A 107 -3.47 -2.95 19.27
CA CYS A 107 -4.76 -3.06 18.62
C CYS A 107 -4.55 -2.91 17.11
N PHE A 108 -5.52 -3.33 16.29
CA PHE A 108 -5.56 -2.89 14.89
C PHE A 108 -6.84 -2.11 14.70
N PRO A 109 -6.79 -0.92 14.11
CA PRO A 109 -7.93 -0.06 14.05
C PRO A 109 -8.88 -0.53 12.95
N LYS A 110 -10.15 -0.09 13.00
CA LYS A 110 -11.23 -0.62 12.15
C LYS A 110 -10.79 -0.73 10.68
N PRO A 111 -11.09 -1.84 9.97
CA PRO A 111 -10.66 -2.00 8.57
C PRO A 111 -11.05 -0.79 7.71
N TYR A 112 -10.06 -0.19 7.04
CA TYR A 112 -10.27 0.94 6.13
C TYR A 112 -10.38 0.41 4.70
N GLY A 113 -11.56 0.54 4.11
CA GLY A 113 -11.81 0.11 2.74
C GLY A 113 -13.10 -0.70 2.60
N SER A 114 -13.31 -1.22 1.40
CA SER A 114 -14.50 -2.03 1.10
C SER A 114 -14.26 -3.48 1.53
N ALA A 115 -15.11 -4.02 2.42
CA ALA A 115 -15.05 -5.41 2.84
C ALA A 115 -15.68 -6.33 1.76
N THR A 116 -14.88 -6.69 0.74
CA THR A 116 -15.33 -7.49 -0.40
C THR A 116 -14.48 -8.74 -0.57
N TYR A 117 -14.93 -9.68 -1.40
CA TYR A 117 -14.11 -10.83 -1.80
C TYR A 117 -12.98 -10.47 -2.79
N LYS A 118 -12.98 -9.25 -3.33
CA LYS A 118 -12.00 -8.75 -4.31
C LYS A 118 -10.92 -7.85 -3.67
N SER A 119 -11.04 -7.54 -2.39
CA SER A 119 -10.13 -6.68 -1.66
C SER A 119 -9.13 -7.50 -0.86
N ASP A 120 -7.88 -7.07 -0.92
CA ASP A 120 -6.81 -7.49 0.00
C ASP A 120 -7.28 -7.25 1.44
N TYR A 121 -6.90 -8.13 2.38
CA TYR A 121 -7.18 -7.94 3.80
C TYR A 121 -5.89 -7.56 4.52
N ASP A 122 -5.58 -6.27 4.53
CA ASP A 122 -4.41 -5.72 5.20
C ASP A 122 -4.76 -5.25 6.62
N VAL A 123 -3.94 -5.62 7.60
CA VAL A 123 -4.12 -5.28 9.02
C VAL A 123 -2.95 -4.41 9.47
N GLY A 124 -3.22 -3.17 9.85
CA GLY A 124 -2.22 -2.30 10.49
C GLY A 124 -2.33 -2.39 12.00
N LEU A 125 -1.36 -3.03 12.66
CA LEU A 125 -1.25 -3.04 14.12
C LEU A 125 -0.62 -1.73 14.59
N ILE A 126 -1.20 -1.16 15.64
CA ILE A 126 -0.72 0.02 16.36
C ILE A 126 -0.45 -0.36 17.83
N GLY A 127 0.52 0.29 18.43
CA GLY A 127 0.96 0.05 19.81
C GLY A 127 2.43 -0.35 19.88
N LYS A 128 3.03 -0.11 21.06
CA LYS A 128 4.47 -0.30 21.31
C LYS A 128 4.97 -1.72 21.07
N ASP A 129 4.07 -2.71 21.12
CA ASP A 129 4.36 -4.14 20.95
C ASP A 129 3.95 -4.66 19.56
N SER A 130 3.51 -3.78 18.65
CA SER A 130 2.95 -4.19 17.35
C SER A 130 3.96 -4.97 16.49
N GLY A 131 5.25 -4.65 16.59
CA GLY A 131 6.31 -5.40 15.93
C GLY A 131 6.40 -6.85 16.44
N THR A 132 6.42 -7.02 17.76
CA THR A 132 6.43 -8.35 18.41
C THR A 132 5.20 -9.18 18.06
N VAL A 133 3.99 -8.58 18.06
CA VAL A 133 2.76 -9.29 17.69
C VAL A 133 2.78 -9.67 16.21
N THR A 134 3.28 -8.79 15.33
CA THR A 134 3.44 -9.09 13.89
C THR A 134 4.41 -10.26 13.68
N GLN A 135 5.50 -10.33 14.45
CA GLN A 135 6.42 -11.47 14.42
C GLN A 135 5.72 -12.77 14.81
N LYS A 136 5.03 -12.78 15.95
CA LYS A 136 4.31 -13.96 16.44
C LYS A 136 3.24 -14.44 15.46
N PHE A 137 2.55 -13.51 14.80
CA PHE A 137 1.61 -13.80 13.73
C PHE A 137 2.32 -14.50 12.56
N ASN A 138 3.41 -13.94 12.03
CA ASN A 138 4.14 -14.55 10.92
C ASN A 138 4.73 -15.92 11.29
N SER A 139 5.27 -16.07 12.50
CA SER A 139 5.77 -17.34 13.02
C SER A 139 4.67 -18.40 13.10
N TYR A 140 3.44 -18.02 13.46
CA TYR A 140 2.31 -18.94 13.44
C TYR A 140 2.06 -19.51 12.05
N PHE A 141 2.01 -18.66 11.02
CA PHE A 141 1.80 -19.11 9.65
C PHE A 141 2.93 -20.00 9.15
N GLN A 142 4.16 -19.65 9.49
CA GLN A 142 5.31 -20.47 9.13
C GLN A 142 5.29 -21.83 9.83
N THR A 143 4.83 -21.91 11.08
CA THR A 143 4.77 -23.17 11.83
C THR A 143 3.56 -24.03 11.42
N THR A 144 2.37 -23.44 11.35
CA THR A 144 1.10 -24.16 11.13
C THR A 144 0.83 -24.39 9.65
N PHE A 145 1.03 -23.39 8.80
CA PHE A 145 0.75 -23.47 7.36
C PHE A 145 2.01 -23.72 6.51
N LYS A 146 3.23 -23.64 7.07
CA LYS A 146 4.48 -23.75 6.29
C LYS A 146 4.56 -22.79 5.10
N LEU A 147 3.75 -21.73 5.14
CA LEU A 147 3.60 -20.72 4.10
C LEU A 147 3.31 -19.37 4.75
N PRO A 148 3.82 -18.27 4.16
CA PRO A 148 3.46 -16.91 4.56
C PRO A 148 1.96 -16.61 4.46
N SER A 149 1.43 -15.77 5.36
CA SER A 149 -0.01 -15.45 5.44
C SER A 149 -0.57 -14.83 4.16
N GLU A 150 0.25 -14.08 3.41
CA GLU A 150 -0.14 -13.50 2.13
C GLU A 150 -0.39 -14.55 1.05
N LEU A 151 0.23 -15.73 1.15
CA LEU A 151 -0.02 -16.84 0.22
C LEU A 151 -1.22 -17.67 0.66
N VAL A 152 -1.39 -17.88 1.97
CA VAL A 152 -2.50 -18.67 2.49
C VAL A 152 -3.82 -17.92 2.35
N PHE A 153 -3.85 -16.65 2.77
CA PHE A 153 -5.08 -15.87 2.96
C PHE A 153 -5.15 -14.58 2.14
N ASP A 154 -4.07 -14.16 1.48
CA ASP A 154 -3.97 -12.81 0.91
C ASP A 154 -4.21 -11.74 2.01
N THR A 155 -3.52 -11.96 3.13
CA THR A 155 -3.55 -11.11 4.33
C THR A 155 -2.14 -10.74 4.73
N ASN A 156 -1.91 -9.44 4.90
CA ASN A 156 -0.67 -8.89 5.42
C ASN A 156 -0.93 -8.21 6.76
N VAL A 157 -0.02 -8.38 7.70
CA VAL A 157 -0.03 -7.68 8.99
C VAL A 157 1.18 -6.75 9.03
N TYR A 158 0.93 -5.48 9.33
CA TYR A 158 1.96 -4.45 9.38
C TYR A 158 2.02 -3.81 10.77
N ALA A 159 3.22 -3.59 11.29
CA ALA A 159 3.45 -2.85 12.53
C ALA A 159 3.90 -1.40 12.27
N TYR A 160 3.55 -0.49 13.19
CA TYR A 160 4.06 0.89 13.24
C TYR A 160 3.81 1.75 11.99
N THR A 161 2.86 1.39 11.13
CA THR A 161 2.69 2.07 9.84
C THR A 161 1.83 3.33 9.95
N LEU A 162 0.62 3.19 10.50
CA LEU A 162 -0.35 4.28 10.51
C LEU A 162 0.04 5.38 11.48
N GLU A 163 0.58 5.05 12.64
CA GLU A 163 0.96 6.03 13.66
C GLU A 163 2.25 6.79 13.32
N PHE A 164 3.13 6.22 12.49
CA PHE A 164 4.25 6.95 11.88
C PHE A 164 3.80 7.82 10.72
N ALA A 165 2.82 7.38 9.94
CA ALA A 165 2.32 8.18 8.82
C ALA A 165 1.41 9.32 9.30
N MET A 166 0.57 9.09 10.30
CA MET A 166 -0.51 10.00 10.67
C MET A 166 -0.60 10.14 12.20
N PRO A 167 0.46 10.62 12.87
CA PRO A 167 0.54 10.63 14.33
C PRO A 167 -0.58 11.43 15.00
N SER A 168 -1.09 12.49 14.35
CA SER A 168 -2.21 13.30 14.84
C SER A 168 -3.52 12.52 15.04
N MET A 169 -3.65 11.36 14.40
CA MET A 169 -4.83 10.52 14.54
C MET A 169 -4.85 9.78 15.87
N PHE A 170 -3.69 9.56 16.50
CA PHE A 170 -3.54 8.62 17.61
C PHE A 170 -3.34 9.38 18.92
N PRO A 171 -4.42 9.66 19.69
CA PRO A 171 -4.27 10.23 21.01
C PRO A 171 -3.45 9.29 21.89
N ASN A 172 -2.57 9.86 22.71
CA ASN A 172 -1.63 9.18 23.62
C ASN A 172 -0.33 8.62 23.01
N LEU A 173 0.00 8.97 21.76
CA LEU A 173 1.40 8.83 21.33
C LEU A 173 2.32 9.67 22.23
N PRO A 174 3.55 9.19 22.55
CA PRO A 174 4.48 9.96 23.36
C PRO A 174 4.74 11.35 22.74
N PRO A 175 4.60 12.46 23.50
CA PRO A 175 4.81 13.80 22.96
C PRO A 175 6.19 13.99 22.33
N SER A 176 7.23 13.42 22.94
CA SER A 176 8.60 13.41 22.41
C SER A 176 8.73 12.69 21.06
N PHE A 177 7.99 11.59 20.87
CA PHE A 177 7.94 10.89 19.59
C PHE A 177 7.25 11.74 18.52
N THR A 178 6.07 12.31 18.82
CA THR A 178 5.33 13.11 17.83
C THR A 178 6.05 14.38 17.41
N SER A 179 6.68 15.10 18.36
CA SER A 179 7.48 16.29 18.07
C SER A 179 8.76 15.94 17.30
N GLY A 180 9.42 14.86 17.69
CA GLY A 180 10.58 14.31 17.02
C GLY A 180 10.29 13.91 15.57
N LEU A 181 9.23 13.15 15.35
CA LEU A 181 8.79 12.72 14.02
C LEU A 181 8.51 13.93 13.12
N ARG A 182 7.80 14.94 13.61
CA ARG A 182 7.53 16.18 12.85
C ARG A 182 8.82 16.88 12.41
N LYS A 183 9.82 16.96 13.29
CA LYS A 183 11.13 17.54 12.99
C LYS A 183 11.89 16.71 11.97
N PHE A 184 11.86 15.38 12.09
CA PHE A 184 12.58 14.48 11.20
C PHE A 184 12.00 14.49 9.78
N GLU A 185 10.67 14.53 9.65
CA GLU A 185 9.98 14.65 8.35
C GLU A 185 10.34 15.92 7.57
N GLN A 186 10.82 16.94 8.27
CA GLN A 186 11.28 18.19 7.68
C GLN A 186 12.76 18.13 7.22
N MET A 187 13.54 17.15 7.67
CA MET A 187 14.95 17.04 7.32
C MET A 187 15.16 16.46 5.91
N GLY A 188 16.19 16.97 5.22
CA GLY A 188 16.65 16.50 3.92
C GLY A 188 16.81 14.99 3.81
N ARG A 189 17.48 14.41 4.79
CA ARG A 189 17.71 12.96 4.88
C ARG A 189 16.43 12.14 4.77
N TYR A 190 15.39 12.49 5.52
CA TYR A 190 14.16 11.71 5.61
C TYR A 190 13.21 11.96 4.45
N LYS A 191 13.17 13.18 3.91
CA LYS A 191 12.51 13.44 2.64
C LYS A 191 13.15 12.58 1.54
N MET A 192 14.47 12.61 1.40
CA MET A 192 15.16 11.82 0.37
C MET A 192 15.06 10.30 0.59
N GLN A 193 14.91 9.85 1.84
CA GLN A 193 14.57 8.46 2.16
C GLN A 193 13.21 8.05 1.57
N GLU A 194 12.17 8.87 1.74
CA GLU A 194 10.83 8.62 1.18
C GLU A 194 10.90 8.51 -0.35
N LEU A 195 11.64 9.40 -1.01
CA LEU A 195 11.81 9.38 -2.45
C LEU A 195 12.57 8.13 -2.94
N ALA A 196 13.64 7.75 -2.23
CA ALA A 196 14.33 6.49 -2.50
C ALA A 196 13.39 5.28 -2.33
N SER A 197 12.58 5.25 -1.27
CA SER A 197 11.59 4.19 -1.01
C SER A 197 10.56 4.08 -2.13
N ALA A 198 10.06 5.22 -2.64
CA ALA A 198 9.16 5.28 -3.78
C ALA A 198 9.81 4.77 -5.06
N TYR A 199 11.07 5.12 -5.34
CA TYR A 199 11.79 4.54 -6.49
C TYR A 199 11.97 3.02 -6.35
N TYR A 200 12.27 2.53 -5.15
CA TYR A 200 12.38 1.09 -4.92
C TYR A 200 11.04 0.36 -5.05
N LYS A 201 9.90 1.06 -4.88
CA LYS A 201 8.59 0.52 -5.28
C LYS A 201 8.52 0.25 -6.78
N VAL A 202 8.99 1.19 -7.61
CA VAL A 202 9.08 1.01 -9.06
C VAL A 202 10.06 -0.12 -9.41
N PHE A 203 11.23 -0.17 -8.76
CA PHE A 203 12.26 -1.20 -8.97
C PHE A 203 11.72 -2.63 -8.84
N LYS A 204 10.90 -2.89 -7.82
CA LYS A 204 10.27 -4.20 -7.57
C LYS A 204 9.52 -4.72 -8.82
N TYR A 205 8.94 -3.82 -9.61
CA TYR A 205 8.10 -4.20 -10.73
C TYR A 205 8.72 -3.92 -12.10
N ASN A 206 9.47 -2.84 -12.26
CA ASN A 206 10.05 -2.40 -13.53
C ASN A 206 11.40 -1.68 -13.31
N GLU A 207 12.50 -2.41 -13.52
CA GLU A 207 13.86 -1.89 -13.34
C GLU A 207 14.24 -0.80 -14.36
N GLY A 208 13.74 -0.88 -15.59
CA GLY A 208 13.99 0.14 -16.61
C GLY A 208 13.39 1.49 -16.22
N SER A 209 12.11 1.49 -15.84
CA SER A 209 11.44 2.68 -15.32
C SER A 209 12.09 3.23 -14.05
N PHE A 210 12.55 2.34 -13.16
CA PHE A 210 13.31 2.74 -11.98
C PHE A 210 14.58 3.51 -12.34
N LYS A 211 15.41 2.98 -13.27
CA LYS A 211 16.65 3.64 -13.71
C LYS A 211 16.37 5.03 -14.29
N VAL A 212 15.36 5.14 -15.15
CA VAL A 212 14.97 6.39 -15.81
C VAL A 212 14.51 7.45 -14.80
N MET A 213 13.68 7.07 -13.82
CA MET A 213 13.17 8.02 -12.81
C MET A 213 14.25 8.46 -11.83
N LYS A 214 15.00 7.49 -11.28
CA LYS A 214 16.09 7.74 -10.34
C LYS A 214 17.13 8.66 -10.96
N ASN A 215 17.63 8.33 -12.16
CA ASN A 215 18.65 9.13 -12.82
C ASN A 215 18.10 10.51 -13.25
N GLY A 216 16.83 10.55 -13.69
CA GLY A 216 16.15 11.79 -14.02
C GLY A 216 16.12 12.79 -12.87
N ALA A 217 15.81 12.33 -11.65
CA ALA A 217 15.82 13.19 -10.47
C ALA A 217 17.25 13.57 -10.04
N ILE A 218 18.18 12.61 -9.97
CA ILE A 218 19.59 12.88 -9.60
C ILE A 218 20.22 13.94 -10.52
N GLY A 219 19.89 13.92 -11.82
CA GLY A 219 20.37 14.89 -12.79
C GLY A 219 19.71 16.27 -12.69
N LYS A 220 18.64 16.42 -11.92
CA LYS A 220 17.87 17.68 -11.80
C LYS A 220 17.96 18.32 -10.42
N ILE A 221 18.17 17.55 -9.35
CA ILE A 221 18.39 18.11 -8.01
C ILE A 221 19.63 19.01 -8.03
N LYS A 222 19.41 20.31 -7.78
CA LYS A 222 20.46 21.34 -7.67
C LYS A 222 21.10 21.34 -6.28
N ASP A 223 20.28 21.15 -5.25
CA ASP A 223 20.71 21.12 -3.85
C ASP A 223 21.68 19.95 -3.59
N LYS A 224 22.91 20.29 -3.19
CA LYS A 224 24.00 19.32 -3.04
C LYS A 224 23.74 18.34 -1.90
N GLU A 225 23.22 18.81 -0.78
CA GLU A 225 22.95 17.97 0.40
C GLU A 225 21.75 17.04 0.15
N ALA A 226 20.67 17.55 -0.44
CA ALA A 226 19.54 16.73 -0.88
C ALA A 226 19.99 15.60 -1.83
N LYS A 227 20.84 15.94 -2.81
CA LYS A 227 21.38 14.97 -3.76
C LYS A 227 22.25 13.91 -3.07
N LYS A 228 23.09 14.34 -2.13
CA LYS A 228 23.96 13.46 -1.32
C LYS A 228 23.13 12.50 -0.46
N GLU A 229 22.10 13.00 0.22
CA GLU A 229 21.19 12.17 1.04
C GLU A 229 20.43 11.16 0.18
N LEU A 230 19.90 11.57 -0.98
CA LEU A 230 19.23 10.65 -1.91
C LEU A 230 20.19 9.54 -2.38
N LEU A 231 21.41 9.90 -2.78
CA LEU A 231 22.43 8.91 -3.16
C LEU A 231 22.82 8.00 -1.99
N GLY A 232 22.87 8.53 -0.77
CA GLY A 232 23.05 7.77 0.46
C GLY A 232 22.02 6.66 0.62
N TRP A 233 20.73 7.01 0.60
CA TRP A 233 19.63 6.06 0.73
C TRP A 233 19.55 5.06 -0.43
N LEU A 234 19.77 5.51 -1.66
CA LEU A 234 19.82 4.62 -2.82
C LEU A 234 20.96 3.59 -2.72
N ARG A 235 22.12 3.98 -2.19
CA ARG A 235 23.22 3.04 -1.93
C ARG A 235 22.85 2.05 -0.83
N GLU A 236 22.25 2.51 0.25
CA GLU A 236 21.82 1.67 1.37
C GLU A 236 20.81 0.60 0.92
N PHE A 237 19.74 1.02 0.23
CA PHE A 237 18.77 0.09 -0.33
C PHE A 237 19.38 -0.82 -1.40
N GLY A 238 20.39 -0.34 -2.12
CA GLY A 238 21.20 -1.14 -3.03
C GLY A 238 21.98 -2.25 -2.33
N LYS A 239 22.58 -1.97 -1.17
CA LYS A 239 23.25 -2.97 -0.33
C LYS A 239 22.24 -4.00 0.20
N MET A 240 21.09 -3.54 0.71
CA MET A 240 20.01 -4.43 1.16
C MET A 240 19.59 -5.39 0.04
N ASN A 241 19.35 -4.88 -1.17
CA ASN A 241 19.00 -5.71 -2.32
C ASN A 241 20.07 -6.73 -2.71
N LYS A 242 21.35 -6.48 -2.42
CA LYS A 242 22.43 -7.45 -2.64
C LYS A 242 22.42 -8.56 -1.58
N GLN A 243 22.03 -8.24 -0.34
CA GLN A 243 21.93 -9.22 0.75
C GLN A 243 20.70 -10.11 0.58
N VAL A 244 19.53 -9.51 0.43
CA VAL A 244 18.28 -10.20 0.14
C VAL A 244 17.58 -9.45 -0.99
N ALA A 245 17.41 -10.13 -2.13
CA ALA A 245 16.86 -9.51 -3.32
C ALA A 245 15.48 -8.88 -3.04
N LEU A 246 15.30 -7.60 -3.33
CA LEU A 246 14.03 -6.90 -3.16
C LEU A 246 13.01 -7.25 -4.25
N ARG A 247 13.47 -7.89 -5.32
CA ARG A 247 12.67 -8.35 -6.45
C ARG A 247 12.85 -9.85 -6.66
N LYS A 248 11.72 -10.55 -6.84
CA LYS A 248 11.71 -11.99 -7.12
C LYS A 248 12.49 -12.30 -8.40
N MET A 249 13.43 -13.25 -8.30
CA MET A 249 14.14 -13.81 -9.45
C MET A 249 13.25 -14.78 -10.24
N LYS A 250 13.43 -14.87 -11.56
CA LYS A 250 12.54 -15.67 -12.44
C LYS A 250 12.38 -17.14 -11.98
N LYS A 251 13.45 -17.77 -11.52
CA LYS A 251 13.47 -19.18 -11.12
C LYS A 251 13.19 -19.44 -9.64
N GLN A 252 13.11 -18.40 -8.81
CA GLN A 252 12.90 -18.56 -7.37
C GLN A 252 11.44 -18.92 -7.07
N PRO A 253 11.15 -19.92 -6.22
CA PRO A 253 9.80 -20.16 -5.69
C PRO A 253 9.25 -18.91 -4.99
N LEU A 254 7.94 -18.63 -5.18
CA LEU A 254 7.33 -17.45 -4.54
C LEU A 254 7.35 -17.56 -3.01
N ALA A 255 7.07 -18.75 -2.46
CA ALA A 255 7.07 -18.98 -1.02
C ALA A 255 8.44 -18.73 -0.38
N GLU A 256 9.52 -19.22 -0.99
CA GLU A 256 10.90 -19.01 -0.53
C GLU A 256 11.28 -17.52 -0.56
N PHE A 257 10.98 -16.83 -1.66
CA PHE A 257 11.19 -15.38 -1.79
C PHE A 257 10.46 -14.61 -0.68
N ARG A 258 9.21 -14.97 -0.39
CA ARG A 258 8.40 -14.32 0.63
C ARG A 258 8.84 -14.65 2.05
N LEU A 259 9.32 -15.87 2.30
CA LEU A 259 9.90 -16.25 3.58
C LEU A 259 11.13 -15.39 3.91
N ALA A 260 12.08 -15.27 2.99
CA ALA A 260 13.27 -14.43 3.18
C ALA A 260 12.92 -12.94 3.38
N HIS A 261 11.89 -12.45 2.68
CA HIS A 261 11.36 -11.10 2.89
C HIS A 261 10.75 -10.94 4.28
N ASN A 262 9.96 -11.90 4.74
CA ASN A 262 9.34 -11.85 6.05
C ASN A 262 10.40 -11.91 7.17
N GLU A 263 11.46 -12.72 7.02
CA GLU A 263 12.58 -12.74 7.96
C GLU A 263 13.26 -11.37 8.08
N LYS A 264 13.59 -10.73 6.96
CA LYS A 264 14.18 -9.37 6.97
C LYS A 264 13.22 -8.31 7.48
N TYR A 265 11.94 -8.41 7.15
CA TYR A 265 10.91 -7.53 7.72
C TYR A 265 10.91 -7.61 9.25
N GLN A 266 10.93 -8.83 9.80
CA GLN A 266 10.92 -9.05 11.25
C GLN A 266 12.21 -8.61 11.94
N GLU A 267 13.38 -8.81 11.32
CA GLU A 267 14.66 -8.32 11.84
C GLU A 267 14.63 -6.80 12.12
N TYR A 268 14.08 -6.03 11.17
CA TYR A 268 13.95 -4.57 11.34
C TYR A 268 12.87 -4.20 12.37
N LEU A 269 11.74 -4.90 12.41
CA LEU A 269 10.71 -4.64 13.42
C LEU A 269 11.19 -4.97 14.84
N GLN A 270 12.00 -6.02 15.01
CA GLN A 270 12.64 -6.33 16.29
C GLN A 270 13.57 -5.22 16.74
N SER A 271 14.36 -4.67 15.81
CA SER A 271 15.23 -3.52 16.09
C SER A 271 14.43 -2.29 16.58
N MET A 272 13.19 -2.14 16.13
CA MET A 272 12.30 -1.08 16.61
C MET A 272 11.65 -1.41 17.97
N SER A 273 11.35 -2.67 18.25
CA SER A 273 10.48 -3.06 19.37
C SER A 273 11.22 -3.19 20.71
N GLN A 274 12.49 -2.79 20.78
CA GLN A 274 13.33 -2.90 21.97
C GLN A 274 13.12 -1.70 22.93
N GLY A 275 13.19 -1.95 24.25
CA GLY A 275 13.16 -0.92 25.29
C GLY A 275 11.76 -0.46 25.73
N LYS A 276 11.71 0.49 26.68
CA LYS A 276 10.47 0.92 27.37
C LYS A 276 9.44 1.61 26.47
N THR A 277 9.88 2.26 25.40
CA THR A 277 9.02 2.96 24.43
C THR A 277 8.62 2.09 23.23
N GLY A 278 9.16 0.87 23.13
CA GLY A 278 9.03 0.02 21.94
C GLY A 278 9.37 0.77 20.65
N GLY A 279 8.55 0.56 19.62
CA GLY A 279 8.72 1.18 18.30
C GLY A 279 8.65 2.71 18.24
N TYR A 280 8.39 3.43 19.34
CA TYR A 280 8.26 4.88 19.37
C TYR A 280 9.56 5.61 19.72
N GLN A 281 10.67 5.11 19.19
CA GLN A 281 11.95 5.80 19.18
C GLN A 281 12.13 6.52 17.84
N ILE A 282 12.84 7.65 17.84
CA ILE A 282 12.97 8.47 16.64
C ILE A 282 13.81 7.79 15.55
N GLN A 283 14.82 7.01 15.96
CA GLN A 283 15.67 6.19 15.08
C GLN A 283 14.87 5.08 14.38
N SER A 284 13.67 4.74 14.88
CA SER A 284 12.80 3.72 14.30
C SER A 284 12.29 4.08 12.90
N ILE A 285 12.37 5.36 12.48
CA ILE A 285 12.01 5.78 11.11
C ILE A 285 12.89 5.06 10.06
N ASP A 286 14.20 5.00 10.28
CA ASP A 286 15.14 4.34 9.39
C ASP A 286 14.81 2.84 9.26
N TYR A 287 14.56 2.19 10.40
CA TYR A 287 14.21 0.77 10.44
C TYR A 287 12.86 0.48 9.81
N LEU A 288 11.85 1.33 10.04
CA LEU A 288 10.52 1.18 9.44
C LEU A 288 10.61 1.28 7.92
N ALA A 289 11.34 2.27 7.40
CA ALA A 289 11.57 2.39 5.97
C ALA A 289 12.17 1.11 5.39
N LYS A 290 13.22 0.57 6.03
CA LYS A 290 13.88 -0.67 5.60
C LYS A 290 12.94 -1.88 5.67
N ALA A 291 12.16 -1.99 6.74
CA ALA A 291 11.13 -3.01 6.91
C ALA A 291 10.11 -2.99 5.75
N LEU A 292 9.56 -1.81 5.42
CA LEU A 292 8.54 -1.69 4.37
C LEU A 292 9.04 -2.09 2.98
N LEU A 293 10.34 -2.01 2.71
CA LEU A 293 10.92 -2.53 1.47
C LEU A 293 10.84 -4.07 1.36
N TYR A 294 10.74 -4.81 2.46
CA TYR A 294 10.55 -6.27 2.45
C TYR A 294 9.09 -6.71 2.68
N ALA A 295 8.26 -5.83 3.25
CA ALA A 295 6.84 -6.11 3.46
C ALA A 295 6.10 -6.46 2.16
N ALA A 296 5.22 -7.46 2.23
CA ALA A 296 4.33 -7.84 1.12
C ALA A 296 3.32 -6.72 0.90
N GLN A 297 3.19 -6.24 -0.34
CA GLN A 297 2.14 -5.31 -0.79
C GLN A 297 1.98 -3.99 0.00
N ALA A 298 2.89 -3.66 0.92
CA ALA A 298 2.80 -2.46 1.75
C ALA A 298 3.03 -1.17 0.97
N TYR A 299 2.47 -0.07 1.46
CA TYR A 299 2.99 1.26 1.09
C TYR A 299 4.40 1.42 1.66
N HIS A 300 5.33 1.93 0.87
CA HIS A 300 6.72 2.17 1.28
C HIS A 300 6.94 3.57 1.85
N THR A 301 5.99 4.47 1.62
CA THR A 301 6.12 5.90 1.93
C THR A 301 4.97 6.38 2.80
N ARG A 302 5.29 7.23 3.78
CA ARG A 302 4.27 7.91 4.60
C ARG A 302 3.39 8.79 3.73
N GLY A 303 3.98 9.43 2.71
CA GLY A 303 3.24 10.25 1.75
C GLY A 303 2.17 9.48 0.99
N ALA A 304 2.44 8.23 0.57
CA ALA A 304 1.43 7.39 -0.04
C ALA A 304 0.33 6.98 0.94
N ILE A 305 0.67 6.68 2.21
CA ILE A 305 -0.32 6.37 3.25
C ILE A 305 -1.23 7.57 3.51
N ARG A 306 -0.67 8.76 3.76
CA ARG A 306 -1.45 10.00 3.98
C ARG A 306 -2.35 10.29 2.78
N HIS A 307 -1.81 10.30 1.58
CA HIS A 307 -2.58 10.64 0.39
C HIS A 307 -3.70 9.61 0.14
N VAL A 308 -3.35 8.31 0.12
CA VAL A 308 -4.28 7.29 -0.34
C VAL A 308 -5.17 6.74 0.77
N VAL A 309 -4.61 6.44 1.94
CA VAL A 309 -5.36 5.84 3.06
C VAL A 309 -6.15 6.93 3.79
N GLN A 310 -5.49 7.95 4.33
CA GLN A 310 -6.15 9.08 5.00
C GLN A 310 -7.06 9.85 4.04
N GLY A 311 -6.48 10.31 2.93
CA GLY A 311 -7.14 11.25 2.04
C GLY A 311 -8.27 10.61 1.25
N LEU A 312 -7.94 9.62 0.42
CA LEU A 312 -8.89 9.05 -0.54
C LEU A 312 -9.80 7.97 0.06
N GLN A 313 -9.29 7.11 0.95
CA GLN A 313 -10.08 5.98 1.48
C GLN A 313 -10.90 6.37 2.70
N MET A 314 -10.27 7.04 3.68
CA MET A 314 -10.96 7.49 4.90
C MET A 314 -11.73 8.80 4.68
N LYS A 315 -11.53 9.47 3.54
CA LYS A 315 -12.14 10.76 3.21
C LYS A 315 -11.82 11.84 4.26
N ALA A 316 -10.67 11.75 4.92
CA ALA A 316 -10.26 12.68 5.99
C ALA A 316 -10.05 14.12 5.49
N ILE A 317 -9.65 14.30 4.24
CA ILE A 317 -9.43 15.61 3.62
C ILE A 317 -10.75 16.40 3.50
N PRO A 318 -11.80 15.87 2.84
CA PRO A 318 -13.07 16.58 2.73
C PRO A 318 -13.87 16.64 4.03
N THR A 319 -13.62 15.75 5.01
CA THR A 319 -14.31 15.79 6.31
C THR A 319 -13.57 16.62 7.37
N CYS A 320 -12.34 17.06 7.10
CA CYS A 320 -11.42 17.69 8.04
C CYS A 320 -11.14 16.89 9.34
N GLN A 321 -11.63 15.64 9.43
CA GLN A 321 -11.43 14.80 10.59
C GLN A 321 -10.05 14.14 10.50
N TYR A 322 -9.25 14.32 11.54
CA TYR A 322 -7.92 13.71 11.68
C TYR A 322 -6.94 14.07 10.56
N TYR A 323 -7.07 15.26 9.97
CA TYR A 323 -6.32 15.67 8.78
C TYR A 323 -4.84 15.92 9.09
N THR A 324 -3.96 15.15 8.44
CA THR A 324 -2.56 15.53 8.24
C THR A 324 -2.44 16.20 6.87
N PRO A 325 -2.09 17.50 6.80
CA PRO A 325 -1.96 18.19 5.53
C PRO A 325 -0.96 17.50 4.60
N LEU A 326 -1.36 17.26 3.35
CA LEU A 326 -0.48 16.68 2.34
C LEU A 326 0.53 17.74 1.88
N SER A 327 1.81 17.51 2.18
CA SER A 327 2.89 18.28 1.60
C SER A 327 3.05 17.98 0.11
N THR A 328 3.75 18.87 -0.61
CA THR A 328 4.17 18.62 -1.99
C THR A 328 5.01 17.33 -2.09
N TYR A 329 5.83 17.06 -1.06
CA TYR A 329 6.64 15.85 -0.98
C TYR A 329 5.80 14.58 -0.84
N ASP A 330 4.76 14.60 0.00
CA ASP A 330 3.85 13.46 0.18
C ASP A 330 3.18 13.06 -1.14
N LEU A 331 2.72 14.06 -1.90
CA LEU A 331 2.12 13.87 -3.22
C LEU A 331 3.15 13.35 -4.24
N TRP A 332 4.39 13.85 -4.20
CA TRP A 332 5.46 13.42 -5.10
C TRP A 332 5.76 11.93 -4.92
N VAL A 333 5.99 11.48 -3.69
CA VAL A 333 6.32 10.08 -3.42
C VAL A 333 5.11 9.18 -3.65
N SER A 334 3.89 9.66 -3.36
CA SER A 334 2.65 8.95 -3.65
C SER A 334 2.43 8.75 -5.17
N MET A 335 2.73 9.76 -5.99
CA MET A 335 2.68 9.65 -7.45
C MET A 335 3.59 8.52 -7.95
N ILE A 336 4.85 8.49 -7.48
CA ILE A 336 5.84 7.49 -7.89
C ILE A 336 5.46 6.09 -7.39
N GLU A 337 4.98 5.97 -6.16
CA GLU A 337 4.58 4.69 -5.58
C GLU A 337 3.36 4.10 -6.31
N ASN A 338 2.34 4.90 -6.62
CA ASN A 338 1.19 4.44 -7.41
C ASN A 338 1.60 4.09 -8.85
N TRP A 339 2.59 4.76 -9.43
CA TRP A 339 3.20 4.32 -10.69
C TRP A 339 3.87 2.94 -10.56
N GLY A 340 4.56 2.67 -9.45
CA GLY A 340 5.11 1.35 -9.13
C GLY A 340 4.03 0.27 -9.05
N GLU A 341 2.94 0.52 -8.32
CA GLU A 341 1.81 -0.40 -8.22
C GLU A 341 1.08 -0.63 -9.55
N LEU A 342 1.01 0.39 -10.41
CA LEU A 342 0.51 0.21 -11.76
C LEU A 342 1.36 -0.79 -12.57
N ASN A 343 2.68 -0.69 -12.46
CA ASN A 343 3.60 -1.64 -13.11
C ASN A 343 3.43 -3.07 -12.58
N LYS A 344 2.97 -3.26 -11.33
CA LYS A 344 2.56 -4.57 -10.79
C LYS A 344 1.37 -5.12 -11.57
N GLU A 345 0.29 -4.34 -11.68
CA GLU A 345 -0.94 -4.74 -12.39
C GLU A 345 -0.69 -5.03 -13.87
N TYR A 346 0.16 -4.23 -14.53
CA TYR A 346 0.49 -4.42 -15.94
C TYR A 346 1.07 -5.82 -16.24
N LYS A 347 1.80 -6.43 -15.31
CA LYS A 347 2.34 -7.80 -15.50
C LYS A 347 1.24 -8.85 -15.67
N HIS A 348 0.03 -8.57 -15.19
CA HIS A 348 -1.14 -9.43 -15.32
C HIS A 348 -1.96 -9.15 -16.59
N CYS A 349 -1.49 -8.26 -17.48
CA CYS A 349 -2.20 -7.88 -18.70
C CYS A 349 -1.86 -8.71 -19.93
N ARG A 350 -1.04 -9.77 -19.81
CA ARG A 350 -0.55 -10.52 -20.97
C ARG A 350 -1.66 -11.14 -21.81
N ASN A 351 -2.80 -11.57 -21.28
CA ASN A 351 -3.80 -12.30 -22.09
C ASN A 351 -5.18 -11.64 -22.04
N ILE A 352 -5.24 -10.31 -21.99
CA ILE A 352 -6.50 -9.58 -21.89
C ILE A 352 -6.51 -8.39 -22.84
N SER A 353 -7.69 -8.04 -23.34
CA SER A 353 -7.90 -6.82 -24.13
C SER A 353 -7.33 -5.60 -23.42
N VAL A 354 -6.88 -4.62 -24.20
CA VAL A 354 -6.37 -3.34 -23.68
C VAL A 354 -7.32 -2.69 -22.68
N ALA A 355 -8.61 -2.62 -23.01
CA ALA A 355 -9.61 -2.01 -22.14
C ALA A 355 -9.73 -2.72 -20.77
N LYS A 356 -9.71 -4.06 -20.76
CA LYS A 356 -9.65 -4.86 -19.51
C LYS A 356 -8.35 -4.62 -18.74
N CYS A 357 -7.21 -4.45 -19.41
CA CYS A 357 -5.95 -4.10 -18.76
C CYS A 357 -6.01 -2.71 -18.12
N LEU A 358 -6.48 -1.70 -18.86
CA LEU A 358 -6.62 -0.33 -18.35
C LEU A 358 -7.59 -0.27 -17.17
N MET A 359 -8.69 -1.02 -17.25
CA MET A 359 -9.64 -1.18 -16.14
C MET A 359 -8.99 -1.81 -14.91
N LYS A 360 -8.10 -2.81 -15.05
CA LYS A 360 -7.32 -3.34 -13.93
C LYS A 360 -6.38 -2.29 -13.33
N MET A 361 -5.67 -1.54 -14.16
CA MET A 361 -4.72 -0.50 -13.72
C MET A 361 -5.40 0.77 -13.16
N SER A 362 -6.69 0.99 -13.45
CA SER A 362 -7.46 2.20 -13.11
C SER A 362 -7.37 2.66 -11.66
N LYS A 363 -7.28 1.71 -10.70
CA LYS A 363 -7.12 2.01 -9.26
C LYS A 363 -5.86 2.84 -9.01
N TYR A 364 -4.73 2.45 -9.60
CA TYR A 364 -3.45 3.11 -9.37
C TYR A 364 -3.25 4.30 -10.30
N LEU A 365 -3.76 4.23 -11.54
CA LEU A 365 -3.80 5.40 -12.42
C LEU A 365 -4.56 6.57 -11.81
N SER A 366 -5.78 6.34 -11.30
CA SER A 366 -6.60 7.40 -10.71
C SER A 366 -5.92 8.05 -9.50
N ARG A 367 -5.29 7.25 -8.62
CA ARG A 367 -4.51 7.77 -7.47
C ARG A 367 -3.29 8.56 -7.91
N MET A 368 -2.55 8.08 -8.91
CA MET A 368 -1.39 8.76 -9.46
C MET A 368 -1.77 10.09 -10.12
N PHE A 369 -2.82 10.10 -10.93
CA PHE A 369 -3.32 11.31 -11.59
C PHE A 369 -3.91 12.32 -10.61
N ASP A 370 -4.59 11.86 -9.54
CA ASP A 370 -5.04 12.75 -8.47
C ASP A 370 -3.85 13.49 -7.83
N ALA A 371 -2.77 12.77 -7.49
CA ALA A 371 -1.54 13.40 -6.98
C ALA A 371 -0.93 14.39 -7.98
N MET A 372 -0.78 14.00 -9.25
CA MET A 372 -0.24 14.85 -10.32
C MET A 372 -1.08 16.13 -10.50
N ARG A 373 -2.41 16.01 -10.50
CA ARG A 373 -3.32 17.15 -10.61
C ARG A 373 -3.14 18.13 -9.46
N VAL A 374 -3.10 17.63 -8.22
CA VAL A 374 -2.91 18.49 -7.03
C VAL A 374 -1.54 19.18 -7.08
N ILE A 375 -0.48 18.43 -7.42
CA ILE A 375 0.87 18.99 -7.60
C ILE A 375 0.85 20.12 -8.63
N ARG A 376 0.33 19.86 -9.83
CA ARG A 376 0.36 20.84 -10.93
C ARG A 376 -0.47 22.08 -10.61
N ARG A 377 -1.70 21.91 -10.12
CA ARG A 377 -2.65 23.02 -9.98
C ARG A 377 -2.39 23.86 -8.73
N SER A 378 -2.02 23.22 -7.64
CA SER A 378 -1.99 23.85 -6.31
C SER A 378 -0.60 24.00 -5.71
N ARG A 379 0.42 23.26 -6.19
CA ARG A 379 1.75 23.24 -5.56
C ARG A 379 2.85 23.82 -6.45
N LEU A 380 2.82 23.53 -7.75
CA LEU A 380 3.84 24.04 -8.69
C LEU A 380 3.59 25.50 -9.05
N PRO A 381 4.63 26.37 -9.06
CA PRO A 381 4.56 27.70 -9.66
C PRO A 381 4.14 27.62 -11.13
N LYS A 382 3.43 28.63 -11.66
CA LYS A 382 2.90 28.61 -13.04
C LYS A 382 3.99 28.31 -14.09
N LYS A 383 5.17 28.91 -13.94
CA LYS A 383 6.35 28.70 -14.82
C LYS A 383 6.80 27.24 -14.89
N ASP A 384 6.60 26.46 -13.84
CA ASP A 384 7.06 25.07 -13.76
C ASP A 384 6.02 24.05 -14.26
N ARG A 385 4.83 24.53 -14.63
CA ARG A 385 3.73 23.70 -15.16
C ARG A 385 3.81 23.46 -16.66
N GLU A 386 4.65 24.22 -17.35
CA GLU A 386 4.82 24.12 -18.79
C GLU A 386 5.37 22.75 -19.21
N GLY A 387 4.77 22.16 -20.24
CA GLY A 387 5.15 20.84 -20.76
C GLY A 387 4.74 19.65 -19.87
N LEU A 388 4.05 19.88 -18.75
CA LEU A 388 3.50 18.82 -17.90
C LEU A 388 2.07 18.48 -18.32
N LEU A 389 1.74 17.17 -18.36
CA LEU A 389 0.38 16.67 -18.51
C LEU A 389 -0.61 17.47 -17.67
N ASP A 390 -1.61 18.07 -18.31
CA ASP A 390 -2.68 18.82 -17.64
C ASP A 390 -3.93 17.98 -17.42
N PHE A 391 -4.76 18.44 -16.48
CA PHE A 391 -5.99 17.78 -16.02
C PHE A 391 -7.17 18.76 -16.15
N GLY A 392 -8.40 18.23 -16.12
CA GLY A 392 -9.65 18.98 -16.22
C GLY A 392 -9.99 19.53 -17.61
N THR A 393 -9.39 18.99 -18.66
CA THR A 393 -9.82 19.15 -20.05
C THR A 393 -10.86 18.08 -20.43
N THR A 394 -11.49 18.19 -21.60
CA THR A 394 -12.47 17.18 -22.08
C THR A 394 -11.87 15.78 -22.25
N ASP A 395 -10.55 15.69 -22.44
CA ASP A 395 -9.77 14.46 -22.53
C ASP A 395 -9.01 14.09 -21.22
N ASP A 396 -9.51 14.56 -20.06
CA ASP A 396 -8.87 14.38 -18.77
C ASP A 396 -8.62 12.88 -18.43
N PRO A 397 -7.35 12.45 -18.32
CA PRO A 397 -7.02 11.06 -18.02
C PRO A 397 -7.42 10.63 -16.60
N GLU A 398 -7.55 11.56 -15.66
CA GLU A 398 -8.08 11.28 -14.33
C GLU A 398 -9.57 10.93 -14.39
N PHE A 399 -10.36 11.68 -15.16
CA PHE A 399 -11.78 11.40 -15.37
C PHE A 399 -11.98 9.99 -15.94
N VAL A 400 -11.25 9.66 -17.01
CA VAL A 400 -11.38 8.34 -17.66
C VAL A 400 -11.01 7.22 -16.68
N THR A 401 -9.93 7.38 -15.91
CA THR A 401 -9.50 6.33 -14.98
C THR A 401 -10.41 6.20 -13.77
N ARG A 402 -11.03 7.29 -13.29
CA ARG A 402 -12.11 7.24 -12.29
C ARG A 402 -13.35 6.52 -12.84
N LEU A 403 -13.74 6.77 -14.09
CA LEU A 403 -14.83 6.05 -14.76
C LEU A 403 -14.54 4.54 -14.82
N LEU A 404 -13.36 4.16 -15.31
CA LEU A 404 -12.94 2.76 -15.39
C LEU A 404 -12.87 2.08 -14.01
N LEU A 405 -12.47 2.81 -12.96
CA LEU A 405 -12.48 2.30 -11.61
C LEU A 405 -13.91 1.99 -11.12
N ARG A 406 -14.91 2.79 -11.50
CA ARG A 406 -16.33 2.50 -11.18
C ARG A 406 -16.79 1.21 -11.88
N TYR A 407 -16.46 1.04 -13.16
CA TYR A 407 -16.74 -0.20 -13.89
C TYR A 407 -16.06 -1.41 -13.21
N ARG A 408 -14.75 -1.30 -12.92
CA ARG A 408 -14.00 -2.35 -12.18
C ARG A 408 -14.70 -2.76 -10.89
N LYS A 409 -15.13 -1.78 -10.08
CA LYS A 409 -15.83 -2.03 -8.81
C LYS A 409 -17.18 -2.72 -9.01
N SER A 410 -17.95 -2.27 -10.01
CA SER A 410 -19.26 -2.85 -10.32
C SER A 410 -19.19 -4.26 -10.91
N GLY A 411 -18.07 -4.63 -11.54
CA GLY A 411 -17.93 -5.88 -12.29
C GLY A 411 -18.66 -5.90 -13.63
N LYS A 412 -19.30 -4.79 -14.05
CA LYS A 412 -19.94 -4.66 -15.35
C LYS A 412 -18.89 -4.49 -16.46
N GLU A 413 -19.23 -4.94 -17.66
CA GLU A 413 -18.45 -4.63 -18.86
C GLU A 413 -18.59 -3.14 -19.24
N LEU A 414 -17.63 -2.63 -20.02
CA LEU A 414 -17.64 -1.25 -20.48
C LEU A 414 -18.77 -1.04 -21.48
N SER A 415 -19.56 0.02 -21.30
CA SER A 415 -20.57 0.42 -22.28
C SER A 415 -19.90 0.99 -23.55
N PRO A 416 -20.61 1.06 -24.69
CA PRO A 416 -20.12 1.73 -25.89
C PRO A 416 -19.63 3.16 -25.63
N ALA A 417 -20.37 3.94 -24.82
CA ALA A 417 -19.96 5.28 -24.40
C ALA A 417 -18.68 5.27 -23.55
N ALA A 418 -18.53 4.31 -22.62
CA ALA A 418 -17.31 4.19 -21.83
C ALA A 418 -16.08 3.86 -22.69
N ASN A 419 -16.25 3.07 -23.77
CA ASN A 419 -15.18 2.79 -24.72
C ASN A 419 -14.73 4.05 -25.48
N GLN A 420 -15.60 5.02 -25.74
CA GLN A 420 -15.20 6.30 -26.34
C GLN A 420 -14.24 7.08 -25.44
N PHE A 421 -14.49 7.12 -24.13
CA PHE A 421 -13.57 7.74 -23.18
C PHE A 421 -12.21 7.02 -23.10
N VAL A 422 -12.20 5.69 -23.27
CA VAL A 422 -10.94 4.93 -23.37
C VAL A 422 -10.14 5.34 -24.61
N MET A 423 -10.81 5.60 -25.75
CA MET A 423 -10.14 6.13 -26.95
C MET A 423 -9.56 7.53 -26.73
N LEU A 424 -10.28 8.42 -26.04
CA LEU A 424 -9.76 9.74 -25.66
C LEU A 424 -8.52 9.65 -24.77
N PHE A 425 -8.54 8.74 -23.79
CA PHE A 425 -7.36 8.47 -22.95
C PHE A 425 -6.16 8.06 -23.80
N TRP A 426 -6.34 7.20 -24.80
CA TRP A 426 -5.24 6.81 -25.68
C TRP A 426 -4.73 7.96 -26.53
N LYS A 427 -5.63 8.77 -27.09
CA LYS A 427 -5.29 9.96 -27.85
C LYS A 427 -4.47 10.94 -27.00
N LYS A 428 -4.83 11.12 -25.72
CA LYS A 428 -4.10 11.98 -24.78
C LYS A 428 -2.63 11.62 -24.66
N PHE A 429 -2.32 10.33 -24.57
CA PHE A 429 -0.95 9.83 -24.48
C PHE A 429 -0.34 9.48 -25.84
N ASN A 430 -0.98 9.88 -26.95
CA ASN A 430 -0.58 9.54 -28.32
C ASN A 430 -0.33 8.03 -28.51
N CYS A 431 -1.11 7.16 -27.87
CA CYS A 431 -0.96 5.72 -28.01
C CYS A 431 -1.56 5.27 -29.35
N ASN A 432 -0.71 4.85 -30.31
CA ASN A 432 -1.15 4.29 -31.59
C ASN A 432 -1.75 2.91 -31.37
N ILE A 433 -3.05 2.84 -31.08
CA ILE A 433 -3.78 1.58 -30.95
C ILE A 433 -4.63 1.42 -32.19
N PHE A 434 -4.12 0.66 -33.16
CA PHE A 434 -4.81 0.42 -34.43
C PHE A 434 -6.04 -0.50 -34.28
N ASN A 435 -6.20 -1.21 -33.15
CA ASN A 435 -7.41 -1.99 -32.86
C ASN A 435 -7.62 -2.21 -31.34
N PRO A 436 -8.73 -1.74 -30.73
CA PRO A 436 -9.03 -1.90 -29.30
C PRO A 436 -9.26 -3.36 -28.84
N HIS A 437 -9.49 -4.28 -29.79
CA HIS A 437 -9.64 -5.71 -29.56
C HIS A 437 -8.32 -6.49 -29.63
N LEU A 438 -7.18 -5.81 -29.92
CA LEU A 438 -5.87 -6.44 -29.84
C LEU A 438 -5.58 -6.94 -28.41
N SER A 439 -4.87 -8.07 -28.36
CA SER A 439 -4.73 -8.95 -27.20
C SER A 439 -3.75 -8.48 -26.11
N TYR A 440 -3.14 -7.29 -26.25
CA TYR A 440 -2.08 -6.82 -25.34
C TYR A 440 -2.08 -5.30 -25.20
N PHE A 441 -2.01 -4.76 -23.97
CA PHE A 441 -1.68 -3.33 -23.76
C PHE A 441 -0.20 -3.10 -24.09
N TRP A 442 0.04 -2.26 -25.10
CA TRP A 442 1.37 -2.07 -25.65
C TRP A 442 2.31 -1.40 -24.65
N TRP A 443 3.51 -1.96 -24.55
CA TRP A 443 4.58 -1.43 -23.72
C TRP A 443 4.93 0.02 -24.09
N ASP A 444 4.77 0.40 -25.36
CA ASP A 444 4.98 1.77 -25.84
C ASP A 444 4.01 2.76 -25.22
N CYS A 445 2.73 2.40 -25.06
CA CYS A 445 1.76 3.28 -24.41
C CYS A 445 2.10 3.45 -22.92
N LEU A 446 2.48 2.36 -22.25
CA LEU A 446 2.96 2.43 -20.88
C LEU A 446 4.20 3.32 -20.74
N LYS A 447 5.12 3.27 -21.71
CA LYS A 447 6.31 4.14 -21.78
C LYS A 447 5.94 5.61 -21.96
N LYS A 448 4.90 5.93 -22.72
CA LYS A 448 4.42 7.32 -22.86
C LYS A 448 3.84 7.85 -21.55
N ILE A 449 3.02 7.07 -20.85
CA ILE A 449 2.54 7.44 -19.49
C ILE A 449 3.72 7.59 -18.54
N HIS A 450 4.70 6.69 -18.60
CA HIS A 450 5.92 6.78 -17.80
C HIS A 450 6.68 8.10 -18.01
N ASN A 451 6.77 8.55 -19.26
CA ASN A 451 7.45 9.80 -19.59
C ASN A 451 6.76 11.00 -18.94
N GLU A 452 5.42 11.04 -18.92
CA GLU A 452 4.67 12.07 -18.23
C GLU A 452 4.93 12.06 -16.72
N VAL A 453 4.87 10.87 -16.09
CA VAL A 453 5.19 10.73 -14.65
C VAL A 453 6.63 11.17 -14.37
N ASN A 454 7.57 10.83 -15.25
CA ASN A 454 8.96 11.21 -15.08
C ASN A 454 9.21 12.71 -15.35
N ALA A 455 8.41 13.36 -16.19
CA ALA A 455 8.47 14.80 -16.41
C ALA A 455 8.13 15.55 -15.10
N TYR A 456 7.06 15.14 -14.42
CA TYR A 456 6.72 15.62 -13.08
C TYR A 456 7.85 15.36 -12.08
N ASN A 457 8.37 14.13 -12.03
CA ASN A 457 9.47 13.75 -11.15
C ASN A 457 10.70 14.64 -11.34
N LYS A 458 11.08 14.93 -12.60
CA LYS A 458 12.20 15.82 -12.94
C LYS A 458 11.94 17.27 -12.54
N LYS A 459 10.72 17.78 -12.73
CA LYS A 459 10.34 19.14 -12.34
C LYS A 459 10.35 19.32 -10.82
N LEU A 460 9.81 18.36 -10.08
CA LEU A 460 9.85 18.36 -8.61
C LEU A 460 11.29 18.25 -8.10
N ALA A 461 12.09 17.37 -8.69
CA ALA A 461 13.52 17.25 -8.38
C ALA A 461 14.30 18.55 -8.62
N ALA A 462 13.99 19.29 -9.69
CA ALA A 462 14.64 20.57 -9.99
C ALA A 462 14.31 21.70 -9.02
N ASN A 463 13.21 21.56 -8.27
CA ASN A 463 12.66 22.57 -7.36
C ASN A 463 12.65 22.10 -5.89
N VAL A 464 13.49 21.12 -5.53
CA VAL A 464 13.75 20.79 -4.11
C VAL A 464 14.20 22.07 -3.40
N ASN A 465 13.64 22.37 -2.23
CA ASN A 465 13.82 23.63 -1.48
C ASN A 465 13.26 24.91 -2.10
N GLU A 466 12.73 24.87 -3.33
CA GLU A 466 12.24 26.05 -4.03
C GLU A 466 10.69 26.18 -3.98
N ILE A 467 9.99 25.17 -3.43
CA ILE A 467 8.52 25.09 -3.36
C ILE A 467 8.05 24.82 -1.94
N GLU A 468 6.95 25.46 -1.56
CA GLU A 468 6.27 25.23 -0.28
C GLU A 468 5.99 23.74 -0.02
N GLY A 469 6.39 23.25 1.14
CA GLY A 469 6.30 21.85 1.55
C GLY A 469 7.43 20.96 1.02
N MET A 470 8.44 21.53 0.34
CA MET A 470 9.67 20.86 -0.08
C MET A 470 10.93 21.37 0.64
N GLU A 471 10.78 22.27 1.62
CA GLU A 471 11.88 22.86 2.38
C GLU A 471 12.59 21.81 3.24
N LEU A 472 13.91 21.81 3.19
CA LEU A 472 14.78 20.97 3.99
C LEU A 472 15.27 21.80 5.17
N PHE A 473 15.09 21.27 6.37
CA PHE A 473 15.64 21.87 7.58
C PHE A 473 16.93 21.16 7.97
N GLU A 474 17.94 21.92 8.35
CA GLU A 474 19.16 21.37 8.94
C GLU A 474 18.86 20.81 10.35
N PRO A 475 19.51 19.72 10.77
CA PRO A 475 19.44 19.30 12.16
C PRO A 475 19.99 20.44 13.03
N PRO A 476 19.37 20.76 14.18
CA PRO A 476 20.01 21.66 15.12
C PRO A 476 21.36 21.04 15.54
N PRO A 477 22.38 21.88 15.78
CA PRO A 477 23.69 21.40 16.25
C PRO A 477 23.51 20.52 17.48
N ASN A 478 24.19 19.37 17.46
CA ASN A 478 24.08 18.28 18.42
C ASN A 478 23.89 18.76 19.87
N ASN A 479 22.66 18.65 20.36
CA ASN A 479 22.35 18.42 21.76
C ASN A 479 21.48 17.15 21.81
N PHE A 480 22.13 16.00 21.65
CA PHE A 480 21.58 14.68 21.93
C PHE A 480 22.59 13.89 22.74
#